data_AF-A0A0D0DIE1-F1
#
_entry.id   AF-A0A0D0DIE1-F1
#
_cell.length_a   1.000
_cell.length_b   1.000
_cell.length_c   1.000
_cell.angle_alpha   90.00
_cell.angle_beta   90.00
_cell.angle_gamma   90.00
#
_symmetry.space_group_name_H-M   'P 1'
#
loop_
_entity.id
_entity.type
_entity.pdbx_description
1 polymer ?
#
loop_
_entity_poly.entity_id
_entity_poly.type
_entity_poly.pdbx_seq_one_letter_code
_entity_poly.pdbx_strand_id
1 'polypeptide(L)'
;MGEPERTLRNRLEEWRELQMVEEDLKGDDFFGSQIIMSNGVLNRIIDLAHGHKISDVASLLAQTDWVYSELYGPKILEIVQATIPTPSLAQPPVTRNPQSQVLQEQPQNTTVGQSSTDLPEPQAVTATHVAPPLKQKCVAYKCGSCGGVGHNASNKLCPNYIAKPKQTRRPNTENLPPSPVPCKLNGKILRFYSICTHHRDPLHYLVGNGM
;
A
#
# COMPACT_ATOMS: atom_id res chain seq x y z
N MET A 1 4.83 7.18 21.33
CA MET A 1 3.68 7.71 20.58
C MET A 1 3.17 8.94 21.29
N GLY A 2 2.84 10.00 20.56
CA GLY A 2 2.14 11.16 21.13
C GLY A 2 0.67 10.84 21.45
N GLU A 3 0.04 11.63 22.31
CA GLU A 3 -1.41 11.55 22.58
C GLU A 3 -2.30 11.58 21.31
N PRO A 4 -2.08 12.47 20.33
CA PRO A 4 -2.90 12.47 19.10
C PRO A 4 -2.72 11.19 18.27
N GLU A 5 -1.51 10.63 18.26
CA GLU A 5 -1.18 9.39 17.54
C GLU A 5 -1.91 8.19 18.16
N ARG A 6 -1.91 8.10 19.49
CA ARG A 6 -2.62 7.06 20.23
C ARG A 6 -4.13 7.18 20.01
N THR A 7 -4.66 8.40 20.03
CA THR A 7 -6.08 8.67 19.76
C THR A 7 -6.47 8.25 18.34
N LEU A 8 -5.62 8.58 17.35
CA LEU A 8 -5.85 8.20 15.95
C LEU A 8 -5.86 6.69 15.79
N ARG A 9 -4.90 5.99 16.40
CA ARG A 9 -4.85 4.53 16.42
C ARG A 9 -6.16 3.93 16.94
N ASN A 10 -6.59 4.35 18.13
CA ASN A 10 -7.79 3.80 18.75
C ASN A 10 -9.03 4.02 17.88
N ARG A 11 -9.18 5.20 17.27
CA ARG A 11 -10.30 5.51 16.37
C ARG A 11 -10.29 4.68 15.09
N LEU A 12 -9.10 4.45 14.51
CA LEU A 12 -8.96 3.58 13.34
C LEU A 12 -9.25 2.11 13.69
N GLU A 13 -8.83 1.65 14.87
CA GLU A 13 -9.14 0.31 15.38
C GLU A 13 -10.65 0.13 15.58
N GLU A 14 -11.30 1.05 16.29
CA GLU A 14 -12.76 1.07 16.46
C GLU A 14 -13.50 1.09 15.12
N TRP A 15 -13.05 1.92 14.19
CA TRP A 15 -13.61 1.96 12.84
C TRP A 15 -13.51 0.61 12.13
N ARG A 16 -12.37 -0.10 12.22
CA ARG A 16 -12.25 -1.45 11.62
C ARG A 16 -13.26 -2.43 12.20
N GLU A 17 -13.45 -2.41 13.52
CA GLU A 17 -14.43 -3.27 14.18
C GLU A 17 -15.87 -2.95 13.75
N LEU A 18 -16.20 -1.67 13.55
CA LEU A 18 -17.50 -1.28 13.02
C LEU A 18 -17.69 -1.74 11.56
N GLN A 19 -16.64 -1.65 10.73
CA GLN A 19 -16.69 -2.14 9.35
C GLN A 19 -16.86 -3.66 9.27
N MET A 20 -16.31 -4.42 10.22
CA MET A 20 -16.58 -5.86 10.31
C MET A 20 -18.08 -6.16 10.46
N VAL A 21 -18.81 -5.32 11.20
CA VAL A 21 -20.26 -5.45 11.35
C VAL A 21 -20.99 -5.02 10.09
N GLU A 22 -20.59 -3.88 9.51
CA GLU A 22 -21.23 -3.33 8.30
C GLU A 22 -21.11 -4.27 7.09
N GLU A 23 -19.99 -4.97 6.97
CA GLU A 23 -19.70 -5.89 5.87
C GLU A 23 -20.17 -7.33 6.14
N ASP A 24 -20.89 -7.55 7.26
CA ASP A 24 -21.36 -8.88 7.71
C ASP A 24 -20.23 -9.91 7.88
N LEU A 25 -19.06 -9.44 8.32
CA LEU A 25 -17.87 -10.24 8.61
C LEU A 25 -17.69 -10.50 10.12
N LYS A 26 -18.63 -10.02 10.94
CA LYS A 26 -18.58 -10.20 12.39
C LYS A 26 -18.54 -11.69 12.75
N GLY A 27 -17.56 -12.07 13.57
CA GLY A 27 -17.36 -13.46 14.01
C GLY A 27 -16.31 -14.23 13.20
N ASP A 28 -15.64 -13.59 12.24
CA ASP A 28 -14.40 -14.12 11.68
C ASP A 28 -13.28 -14.02 12.73
N ASP A 29 -13.14 -15.08 13.53
CA ASP A 29 -12.08 -15.19 14.55
C ASP A 29 -10.71 -15.53 13.95
N PHE A 30 -10.65 -15.93 12.65
CA PHE A 30 -9.40 -16.33 12.02
C PHE A 30 -8.62 -15.12 11.54
N PHE A 31 -9.28 -14.21 10.80
CA PHE A 31 -8.67 -12.96 10.37
C PHE A 31 -9.02 -11.80 11.32
N GLY A 32 -10.25 -11.71 11.81
CA GLY A 32 -10.70 -10.53 12.57
C GLY A 32 -10.63 -9.25 11.75
N SER A 33 -10.54 -8.09 12.42
CA SER A 33 -10.55 -6.77 11.78
C SER A 33 -9.39 -6.49 10.83
N GLN A 34 -8.36 -7.34 10.80
CA GLN A 34 -7.26 -7.22 9.86
C GLN A 34 -7.67 -7.49 8.40
N ILE A 35 -8.82 -8.13 8.17
CA ILE A 35 -9.40 -8.33 6.84
C ILE A 35 -9.87 -7.01 6.20
N ILE A 36 -10.32 -6.06 7.01
CA ILE A 36 -10.73 -4.71 6.54
C ILE A 36 -9.47 -3.90 6.22
N MET A 37 -8.55 -3.83 7.18
CA MET A 37 -7.30 -3.07 7.05
C MET A 37 -6.23 -3.71 7.93
N SER A 38 -5.14 -4.17 7.31
CA SER A 38 -4.04 -4.83 8.01
C SER A 38 -3.34 -3.87 8.99
N ASN A 39 -2.68 -4.42 10.00
CA ASN A 39 -1.90 -3.61 10.95
C ASN A 39 -0.75 -2.85 10.28
N GLY A 40 -0.19 -3.38 9.19
CA GLY A 40 0.85 -2.70 8.41
C GLY A 40 0.33 -1.43 7.76
N VAL A 41 -0.84 -1.51 7.10
CA VAL A 41 -1.51 -0.35 6.49
C VAL A 41 -1.93 0.66 7.55
N LEU A 42 -2.53 0.21 8.66
CA LEU A 42 -2.94 1.07 9.76
C LEU A 42 -1.75 1.86 10.34
N ASN A 43 -0.63 1.17 10.63
CA ASN A 43 0.57 1.84 11.15
C ASN A 43 1.13 2.85 10.15
N ARG A 44 1.14 2.49 8.85
CA ARG A 44 1.59 3.39 7.79
C ARG A 44 0.72 4.65 7.70
N ILE A 45 -0.60 4.52 7.83
CA ILE A 45 -1.53 5.66 7.84
C ILE A 45 -1.24 6.58 9.01
N ILE A 46 -0.98 6.03 10.21
CA ILE A 46 -0.61 6.82 11.39
C ILE A 46 0.69 7.59 11.14
N ASP A 47 1.72 6.94 10.61
CA ASP A 47 3.01 7.59 10.30
C ASP A 47 2.83 8.73 9.28
N LEU A 48 2.00 8.51 8.25
CA LEU A 48 1.72 9.51 7.21
C LEU A 48 0.89 10.66 7.75
N ALA A 49 -0.10 10.39 8.60
CA ALA A 49 -0.94 11.40 9.24
C ALA A 49 -0.11 12.30 10.16
N HIS A 50 0.79 11.72 10.96
CA HIS A 50 1.72 12.48 11.80
C HIS A 50 2.62 13.41 10.98
N GLY A 51 3.04 12.99 9.79
CA GLY A 51 3.81 13.80 8.86
C GLY A 51 2.99 14.73 7.95
N HIS A 52 1.67 14.77 8.09
CA HIS A 52 0.73 15.47 7.19
C HIS A 52 0.94 15.13 5.70
N LYS A 53 1.28 13.87 5.40
CA LYS A 53 1.62 13.39 4.04
C LYS A 53 0.43 12.82 3.26
N ILE A 54 -0.74 12.74 3.88
CA ILE A 54 -1.99 12.23 3.28
C ILE A 54 -3.08 13.30 3.38
N SER A 55 -3.30 14.01 2.28
CA SER A 55 -4.33 15.07 2.16
C SER A 55 -5.60 14.60 1.46
N ASP A 56 -5.50 13.52 0.69
CA ASP A 56 -6.51 13.09 -0.27
C ASP A 56 -6.39 11.58 -0.50
N VAL A 57 -7.39 11.01 -1.17
CA VAL A 57 -7.49 9.56 -1.38
C VAL A 57 -6.40 9.06 -2.32
N ALA A 58 -5.98 9.85 -3.31
CA ALA A 58 -4.94 9.46 -4.24
C ALA A 58 -3.57 9.41 -3.55
N SER A 59 -3.26 10.35 -2.66
CA SER A 59 -2.05 10.29 -1.83
C SER A 59 -2.08 9.12 -0.84
N LEU A 60 -3.24 8.80 -0.26
CA LEU A 60 -3.40 7.60 0.58
C LEU A 60 -3.09 6.32 -0.20
N LEU A 61 -3.69 6.16 -1.39
CA LEU A 61 -3.45 5.00 -2.27
C LEU A 61 -1.97 4.90 -2.66
N ALA A 62 -1.38 6.01 -3.15
CA ALA A 62 0.00 6.03 -3.60
C ALA A 62 1.02 5.70 -2.49
N GLN A 63 0.72 6.05 -1.24
CA GLN A 63 1.65 5.89 -0.11
C GLN A 63 1.49 4.57 0.65
N THR A 64 0.35 3.89 0.50
CA THR A 64 0.03 2.66 1.23
C THR A 64 -0.15 1.45 0.32
N ASP A 65 -0.39 1.67 -0.98
CA ASP A 65 -0.80 0.63 -1.94
C ASP A 65 -2.01 -0.19 -1.45
N TRP A 66 -2.85 0.42 -0.61
CA TRP A 66 -3.99 -0.26 -0.02
C TRP A 66 -5.15 -0.26 -1.01
N VAL A 67 -5.52 -1.44 -1.51
CA VAL A 67 -6.54 -1.64 -2.55
C VAL A 67 -7.92 -1.08 -2.20
N TYR A 68 -8.25 -0.92 -0.92
CA TYR A 68 -9.51 -0.34 -0.47
C TYR A 68 -9.43 1.16 -0.18
N SER A 69 -8.34 1.82 -0.57
CA SER A 69 -8.17 3.27 -0.37
C SER A 69 -9.28 4.06 -1.06
N GLU A 70 -9.74 3.66 -2.24
CA GLU A 70 -10.83 4.38 -2.91
C GLU A 70 -12.18 4.22 -2.19
N LEU A 71 -12.44 3.04 -1.63
CA LEU A 71 -13.69 2.71 -0.96
C LEU A 71 -13.77 3.33 0.44
N TYR A 72 -12.72 3.15 1.25
CA TYR A 72 -12.71 3.55 2.65
C TYR A 72 -11.92 4.84 2.90
N GLY A 73 -11.07 5.26 1.97
CA GLY A 73 -10.19 6.42 2.12
C GLY A 73 -10.88 7.71 2.54
N PRO A 74 -12.04 8.10 1.97
CA PRO A 74 -12.76 9.29 2.42
C PRO A 74 -13.07 9.24 3.93
N LYS A 75 -13.51 8.09 4.44
CA LYS A 75 -13.81 7.92 5.87
C LYS A 75 -12.55 7.91 6.73
N ILE A 76 -11.47 7.29 6.26
CA ILE A 76 -10.17 7.34 6.93
C ILE A 76 -9.66 8.78 7.04
N LEU A 77 -9.74 9.56 5.96
CA LEU A 77 -9.30 10.95 5.95
C LEU A 77 -10.12 11.82 6.90
N GLU A 78 -11.43 11.57 7.02
CA GLU A 78 -12.28 12.23 8.02
C GLU A 78 -11.78 11.95 9.45
N ILE A 79 -11.46 10.69 9.77
CA ILE A 79 -10.93 10.29 11.09
C ILE A 79 -9.56 10.94 11.35
N VAL A 80 -8.69 10.97 10.34
CA VAL A 80 -7.37 11.60 10.41
C VAL A 80 -7.50 13.10 10.68
N GLN A 81 -8.29 13.82 9.89
CA GLN A 81 -8.49 15.26 10.03
C GLN A 81 -9.14 15.65 11.36
N ALA A 82 -10.07 14.81 11.86
CA ALA A 82 -10.69 15.01 13.16
C ALA A 82 -9.74 14.82 14.36
N THR A 83 -8.61 14.13 14.15
CA THR A 83 -7.66 13.80 15.23
C THR A 83 -6.39 14.62 15.15
N ILE A 84 -5.89 14.85 13.93
CA ILE A 84 -4.69 15.63 13.63
C ILE A 84 -5.09 16.63 12.54
N PRO A 85 -5.63 17.80 12.91
CA PRO A 85 -6.00 18.82 11.95
C PRO A 85 -4.79 19.25 11.14
N THR A 86 -4.92 19.25 9.82
CA THR A 86 -3.88 19.81 8.95
C THR A 86 -3.74 21.29 9.29
N PRO A 87 -2.52 21.80 9.56
CA PRO A 87 -2.32 23.21 9.79
C PRO A 87 -2.74 23.96 8.52
N SER A 88 -3.87 24.66 8.61
CA SER A 88 -4.30 25.58 7.57
C SER A 88 -3.23 26.66 7.46
N LEU A 89 -2.53 26.72 6.33
CA LEU A 89 -1.72 27.89 5.99
C LEU A 89 -2.69 29.06 5.93
N ALA A 90 -2.74 29.83 7.02
CA ALA A 90 -3.48 31.07 7.08
C ALA A 90 -3.11 31.89 5.85
N GLN A 91 -4.05 32.01 4.92
CA GLN A 91 -3.87 32.91 3.79
C GLN A 91 -3.68 34.32 4.38
N PRO A 92 -2.67 35.08 3.93
CA PRO A 92 -2.56 36.47 4.35
C PRO A 92 -3.87 37.19 4.01
N PRO A 93 -4.38 38.08 4.88
CA PRO A 93 -5.62 38.79 4.61
C PRO A 93 -5.47 39.53 3.29
N VAL A 94 -6.26 39.14 2.30
CA VAL A 94 -6.36 39.86 1.04
C VAL A 94 -7.07 41.16 1.36
N THR A 95 -6.30 42.21 1.62
CA THR A 95 -6.81 43.57 1.73
C THR A 95 -7.38 43.95 0.37
N ARG A 96 -8.68 43.67 0.16
CA ARG A 96 -9.45 44.16 -0.98
C ARG A 96 -9.43 45.69 -0.90
N ASN A 97 -8.62 46.30 -1.74
CA ASN A 97 -8.68 47.73 -2.01
C ASN A 97 -9.67 47.91 -3.18
N PRO A 98 -10.83 48.56 -2.99
CA PRO A 98 -11.77 48.80 -4.08
C PRO A 98 -11.50 50.18 -4.67
N GLN A 99 -10.64 50.31 -5.68
CA GLN A 99 -10.69 51.53 -6.49
C GLN A 99 -10.17 51.36 -7.92
N SER A 100 -11.16 51.42 -8.83
CA SER A 100 -11.13 52.04 -10.16
C SER A 100 -10.42 51.34 -11.31
N GLN A 101 -11.27 50.76 -12.16
CA GLN A 101 -11.08 50.65 -13.61
C GLN A 101 -10.79 52.03 -14.22
N VAL A 102 -9.74 52.15 -15.04
CA VAL A 102 -9.75 53.02 -16.22
C VAL A 102 -9.10 52.26 -17.37
N LEU A 103 -9.91 52.14 -18.42
CA LEU A 103 -9.66 51.64 -19.76
C LEU A 103 -8.57 52.47 -20.46
N GLN A 104 -7.60 51.85 -21.14
CA GLN A 104 -6.97 52.48 -22.31
C GLN A 104 -6.36 51.44 -23.27
N GLU A 105 -6.85 51.50 -24.51
CA GLU A 105 -6.46 50.74 -25.70
C GLU A 105 -5.16 51.27 -26.35
N GLN A 106 -4.35 50.32 -26.86
CA GLN A 106 -3.49 50.33 -28.08
C GLN A 106 -2.39 51.42 -28.29
N PRO A 107 -1.40 51.24 -29.21
CA PRO A 107 -1.32 50.28 -30.33
C PRO A 107 -0.02 49.45 -30.46
N GLN A 108 -0.13 48.49 -31.39
CA GLN A 108 0.86 47.56 -31.91
C GLN A 108 2.08 48.27 -32.51
N ASN A 109 3.27 47.68 -32.37
CA ASN A 109 4.28 47.82 -33.41
C ASN A 109 5.14 46.55 -33.53
N THR A 110 5.15 46.05 -34.76
CA THR A 110 5.90 44.94 -35.32
C THR A 110 7.38 45.29 -35.39
N THR A 111 8.29 44.40 -34.99
CA THR A 111 9.65 44.36 -35.57
C THR A 111 10.20 42.93 -35.56
N VAL A 112 10.62 42.53 -36.75
CA VAL A 112 11.23 41.27 -37.18
C VAL A 112 12.72 41.27 -36.85
N GLY A 113 13.28 40.10 -36.51
CA GLY A 113 14.73 39.82 -36.53
C GLY A 113 15.06 38.54 -35.74
N GLN A 114 15.03 37.37 -36.38
CA GLN A 114 16.21 36.60 -36.87
C GLN A 114 17.11 36.06 -35.75
N SER A 115 17.03 34.75 -35.47
CA SER A 115 17.95 33.69 -35.91
C SER A 115 19.22 33.53 -35.07
N SER A 116 19.29 32.44 -34.31
CA SER A 116 20.26 31.33 -34.43
C SER A 116 20.04 30.40 -33.21
N THR A 117 19.67 29.14 -33.41
CA THR A 117 20.59 27.99 -33.49
C THR A 117 21.57 27.97 -32.31
N ASP A 118 21.28 27.17 -31.28
CA ASP A 118 22.28 26.21 -30.79
C ASP A 118 21.63 25.15 -29.87
N LEU A 119 21.83 23.90 -30.26
CA LEU A 119 21.66 22.72 -29.43
C LEU A 119 22.88 22.61 -28.52
N PRO A 120 22.69 22.18 -27.26
CA PRO A 120 23.69 21.35 -26.60
C PRO A 120 23.13 19.93 -26.40
N GLU A 121 23.68 19.05 -27.21
CA GLU A 121 24.21 17.72 -26.89
C GLU A 121 23.87 17.10 -25.50
N PRO A 122 23.36 15.85 -25.47
CA PRO A 122 23.16 15.11 -24.22
C PRO A 122 24.51 14.61 -23.68
N GLN A 123 25.03 15.27 -22.65
CA GLN A 123 26.16 14.75 -21.89
C GLN A 123 25.71 13.62 -20.97
N ALA A 124 26.17 12.42 -21.29
CA ALA A 124 26.16 11.26 -20.43
C ALA A 124 26.97 11.55 -19.15
N VAL A 125 26.28 11.73 -18.03
CA VAL A 125 26.87 11.73 -16.70
C VAL A 125 26.46 10.45 -15.96
N THR A 126 27.40 9.52 -15.99
CA THR A 126 27.71 8.52 -14.95
C THR A 126 26.75 8.45 -13.77
N ALA A 127 26.03 7.33 -13.71
CA ALA A 127 25.31 6.85 -12.54
C ALA A 127 26.25 6.81 -11.32
N THR A 128 26.08 7.77 -10.41
CA THR A 128 26.63 7.66 -9.06
C THR A 128 25.74 6.67 -8.33
N HIS A 129 26.26 5.46 -8.14
CA HIS A 129 25.62 4.38 -7.39
C HIS A 129 25.25 4.87 -5.99
N VAL A 130 23.95 5.10 -5.79
CA VAL A 130 23.35 5.22 -4.47
C VAL A 130 23.57 3.90 -3.74
N ALA A 131 24.07 4.01 -2.51
CA ALA A 131 24.47 2.90 -1.65
C ALA A 131 23.38 1.81 -1.55
N PRO A 132 23.76 0.51 -1.59
CA PRO A 132 22.82 -0.58 -1.42
C PRO A 132 22.23 -0.56 0.01
N PRO A 133 20.96 -0.96 0.19
CA PRO A 133 20.33 -1.06 1.49
C PRO A 133 21.14 -2.01 2.37
N LEU A 134 21.38 -1.59 3.62
CA LEU A 134 22.07 -2.36 4.64
C LEU A 134 21.50 -3.77 4.69
N LYS A 135 22.30 -4.73 4.19
CA LYS A 135 22.02 -6.16 4.28
C LYS A 135 21.77 -6.46 5.75
N GLN A 136 20.52 -6.74 6.10
CA GLN A 136 20.17 -7.34 7.38
C GLN A 136 21.09 -8.55 7.53
N LYS A 137 21.97 -8.48 8.52
CA LYS A 137 22.97 -9.50 8.79
C LYS A 137 22.19 -10.78 9.08
N CYS A 138 22.08 -11.66 8.08
CA CYS A 138 21.55 -13.01 8.25
C CYS A 138 22.46 -13.67 9.28
N VAL A 139 22.04 -13.63 10.54
CA VAL A 139 22.67 -14.42 11.59
C VAL A 139 22.51 -15.85 11.13
N ALA A 140 23.63 -16.51 10.82
CA ALA A 140 23.63 -17.89 10.37
C ALA A 140 22.83 -18.71 11.40
N TYR A 141 21.65 -19.16 10.98
CA TYR A 141 20.77 -19.89 11.88
C TYR A 141 21.42 -21.24 12.21
N LYS A 142 21.38 -21.60 13.50
CA LYS A 142 21.90 -22.87 13.99
C LYS A 142 20.80 -23.93 13.93
N CYS A 143 21.15 -25.13 13.50
CA CYS A 143 20.29 -26.28 13.55
C CYS A 143 19.97 -26.61 15.02
N GLY A 144 18.69 -26.58 15.40
CA GLY A 144 18.28 -26.93 16.76
C GLY A 144 18.60 -28.37 17.18
N SER A 145 18.80 -29.29 16.23
CA SER A 145 19.08 -30.70 16.54
C SER A 145 20.57 -31.04 16.65
N CYS A 146 21.46 -30.38 15.91
CA CYS A 146 22.91 -30.69 15.93
C CYS A 146 23.80 -29.50 16.28
N GLY A 147 23.25 -28.29 16.38
CA GLY A 147 23.99 -27.06 16.66
C GLY A 147 24.79 -26.50 15.48
N GLY A 148 24.89 -27.22 14.35
CA GLY A 148 25.60 -26.79 13.15
C GLY A 148 24.95 -25.59 12.47
N VAL A 149 25.75 -24.81 11.71
CA VAL A 149 25.25 -23.64 10.95
C VAL A 149 24.98 -24.00 9.49
N GLY A 150 24.07 -23.28 8.85
CA GLY A 150 23.80 -23.40 7.40
C GLY A 150 22.75 -24.45 7.02
N HIS A 151 22.15 -25.13 8.00
CA HIS A 151 21.02 -26.04 7.77
C HIS A 151 20.11 -26.08 9.01
N ASN A 152 18.87 -26.56 8.85
CA ASN A 152 17.93 -26.78 9.96
C ASN A 152 17.75 -28.28 10.22
N ALA A 153 17.05 -28.63 11.31
CA ALA A 153 16.84 -30.01 11.74
C ALA A 153 16.11 -30.88 10.69
N SER A 154 15.33 -30.25 9.81
CA SER A 154 14.58 -30.92 8.75
C SER A 154 15.39 -31.15 7.46
N ASN A 155 16.59 -30.56 7.36
CA ASN A 155 17.44 -30.72 6.20
C ASN A 155 18.15 -32.09 6.24
N LYS A 156 18.19 -32.79 5.10
CA LYS A 156 18.88 -34.08 4.94
C LYS A 156 20.40 -34.00 5.17
N LEU A 157 20.96 -32.79 5.15
CA LEU A 157 22.36 -32.52 5.48
C LEU A 157 22.63 -32.53 7.00
N CYS A 158 21.58 -32.52 7.84
CA CYS A 158 21.74 -32.62 9.29
C CYS A 158 22.22 -34.03 9.66
N PRO A 159 23.31 -34.19 10.45
CA PRO A 159 23.74 -35.50 10.96
C PRO A 159 22.67 -36.19 11.81
N ASN A 160 21.81 -35.40 12.46
CA ASN A 160 20.70 -35.87 13.28
C ASN A 160 19.36 -35.89 12.50
N TYR A 161 19.40 -35.93 11.17
CA TYR A 161 18.20 -36.00 10.35
C TYR A 161 17.48 -37.33 10.58
N ILE A 162 16.26 -37.26 11.11
CA ILE A 162 15.36 -38.41 11.21
C ILE A 162 14.36 -38.29 10.07
N ALA A 163 14.43 -39.22 9.12
CA ALA A 163 13.44 -39.34 8.06
C ALA A 163 12.08 -39.60 8.70
N LYS A 164 11.16 -38.64 8.61
CA LYS A 164 9.80 -38.85 9.07
C LYS A 164 9.20 -40.01 8.26
N PRO A 165 8.59 -41.01 8.90
CA PRO A 165 7.85 -42.03 8.17
C PRO A 165 6.86 -41.31 7.27
N LYS A 166 6.81 -41.71 5.99
CA LYS A 166 5.79 -41.21 5.06
C LYS A 166 4.45 -41.48 5.73
N GLN A 167 3.81 -40.43 6.26
CA GLN A 167 2.43 -40.54 6.69
C GLN A 167 1.68 -41.10 5.48
N THR A 168 1.19 -42.33 5.60
CA THR A 168 0.17 -42.85 4.71
C THR A 168 -0.88 -41.77 4.65
N ARG A 169 -1.02 -41.15 3.47
CA ARG A 169 -2.03 -40.12 3.23
C ARG A 169 -3.33 -40.68 3.79
N ARG A 170 -3.86 -40.03 4.83
CA ARG A 170 -5.24 -40.27 5.22
C ARG A 170 -6.08 -40.15 3.95
N PRO A 171 -7.08 -41.03 3.73
CA PRO A 171 -8.01 -40.88 2.61
C PRO A 171 -8.44 -39.43 2.54
N ASN A 172 -8.17 -38.81 1.40
CA ASN A 172 -8.30 -37.38 1.21
C ASN A 172 -9.79 -37.00 1.22
N THR A 173 -10.33 -36.68 2.39
CA THR A 173 -11.68 -36.09 2.52
C THR A 173 -11.66 -34.58 2.28
N GLU A 174 -10.51 -33.97 2.01
CA GLU A 174 -10.37 -32.52 1.75
C GLU A 174 -10.87 -32.10 0.37
N ASN A 175 -11.26 -33.05 -0.49
CA ASN A 175 -11.88 -32.79 -1.80
C ASN A 175 -13.40 -33.03 -1.82
N LEU A 176 -14.03 -33.22 -0.67
CA LEU A 176 -15.49 -33.09 -0.63
C LEU A 176 -15.80 -31.60 -0.84
N PRO A 177 -16.62 -31.24 -1.85
CA PRO A 177 -17.05 -29.85 -1.99
C PRO A 177 -17.67 -29.43 -0.66
N PRO A 178 -17.33 -28.26 -0.11
CA PRO A 178 -18.00 -27.77 1.08
C PRO A 178 -19.50 -27.81 0.81
N SER A 179 -20.29 -28.29 1.78
CA SER A 179 -21.73 -28.15 1.67
C SER A 179 -22.02 -26.67 1.40
N PRO A 180 -22.96 -26.33 0.50
CA PRO A 180 -23.30 -24.96 0.22
C PRO A 180 -23.88 -24.33 1.49
N VAL A 181 -23.01 -23.77 2.31
CA VAL A 181 -23.37 -22.82 3.33
C VAL A 181 -23.97 -21.62 2.57
N PRO A 182 -25.20 -21.20 2.88
CA PRO A 182 -25.71 -19.95 2.35
C PRO A 182 -24.93 -18.81 3.01
N CYS A 183 -23.72 -18.57 2.52
CA CYS A 183 -22.97 -17.37 2.83
C CYS A 183 -23.74 -16.22 2.19
N LYS A 184 -24.53 -15.51 2.98
CA LYS A 184 -25.02 -14.17 2.62
C LYS A 184 -23.84 -13.20 2.69
N LEU A 185 -22.78 -13.46 1.94
CA LEU A 185 -21.66 -12.55 1.85
C LEU A 185 -22.15 -11.32 1.06
N ASN A 186 -22.22 -10.18 1.73
CA ASN A 186 -22.60 -8.92 1.10
C ASN A 186 -21.66 -8.64 -0.09
N GLY A 187 -22.25 -8.38 -1.26
CA GLY A 187 -21.54 -8.31 -2.55
C GLY A 187 -20.61 -7.10 -2.76
N LYS A 188 -20.28 -6.33 -1.71
CA LYS A 188 -19.42 -5.15 -1.82
C LYS A 188 -17.94 -5.52 -1.82
N ILE A 189 -17.49 -6.38 -0.89
CA ILE A 189 -16.09 -6.82 -0.83
C ILE A 189 -15.75 -7.83 -1.94
N LEU A 190 -16.67 -8.73 -2.30
CA LEU A 190 -16.44 -9.73 -3.36
C LEU A 190 -16.28 -9.10 -4.76
N ARG A 191 -16.92 -7.96 -5.03
CA ARG A 191 -16.76 -7.28 -6.33
C ARG A 191 -15.33 -6.80 -6.56
N PHE A 192 -14.61 -6.40 -5.52
CA PHE A 192 -13.22 -5.95 -5.66
C PHE A 192 -12.21 -7.11 -5.73
N TYR A 193 -12.45 -8.22 -5.03
CA TYR A 193 -11.64 -9.44 -5.22
C TYR A 193 -11.71 -9.95 -6.68
N SER A 194 -12.84 -9.76 -7.35
CA SER A 194 -12.99 -10.07 -8.78
C SER A 194 -12.25 -9.09 -9.71
N ILE A 195 -12.12 -7.81 -9.34
CA ILE A 195 -11.45 -6.79 -10.17
C ILE A 195 -9.92 -6.87 -10.02
N CYS A 196 -9.39 -7.11 -8.82
CA CYS A 196 -7.94 -7.15 -8.58
C CYS A 196 -7.25 -8.41 -9.14
N THR A 197 -7.98 -9.48 -9.42
CA THR A 197 -7.40 -10.69 -10.04
C THR A 197 -7.26 -10.58 -11.56
N HIS A 198 -7.81 -9.54 -12.20
CA HIS A 198 -7.74 -9.35 -13.65
C HIS A 198 -6.72 -8.31 -14.12
N HIS A 199 -6.04 -7.61 -13.19
CA HIS A 199 -5.03 -6.61 -13.55
C HIS A 199 -3.57 -7.09 -13.39
N ARG A 200 -3.34 -8.41 -13.36
CA ARG A 200 -2.02 -9.00 -13.69
C ARG A 200 -2.10 -9.57 -15.09
N ASP A 201 -1.56 -8.83 -16.06
CA ASP A 201 -1.35 -9.28 -17.44
C ASP A 201 -0.71 -10.68 -17.49
N PRO A 202 -1.37 -11.68 -18.09
CA PRO A 202 -0.76 -12.94 -18.48
C PRO A 202 -0.40 -12.86 -19.97
N LEU A 203 0.51 -11.96 -20.34
CA LEU A 203 1.04 -11.91 -21.71
C LEU A 203 2.54 -11.77 -21.67
N HIS A 204 3.25 -12.90 -21.58
CA HIS A 204 4.59 -13.07 -22.17
C HIS A 204 5.05 -14.54 -21.99
N TYR A 205 4.42 -15.49 -22.68
CA TYR A 205 5.07 -16.78 -22.99
C TYR A 205 4.34 -17.46 -24.16
N LEU A 206 4.59 -16.95 -25.37
CA LEU A 206 4.49 -17.76 -26.58
C LEU A 206 5.66 -17.42 -27.50
N VAL A 207 6.08 -18.47 -28.21
CA VAL A 207 7.02 -18.54 -29.34
C VAL A 207 8.47 -18.86 -28.97
N GLY A 208 8.83 -20.12 -29.22
CA GLY A 208 10.21 -20.50 -29.44
C GLY A 208 10.49 -21.97 -29.19
N ASN A 209 10.02 -22.88 -30.05
CA ASN A 209 10.72 -24.14 -30.35
C ASN A 209 10.18 -24.72 -31.66
N GLY A 210 10.87 -24.40 -32.74
CA GLY A 210 10.90 -25.23 -33.94
C GLY A 210 12.22 -25.98 -33.95
N MET A 211 12.14 -27.31 -33.89
CA MET A 211 13.05 -28.27 -34.52
C MET A 211 12.25 -29.54 -34.76
#